data_AF-A0A966KUA0-F1
#
_entry.id   AF-A0A966KUA0-F1
#
_cell.length_a   1.000
_cell.length_b   1.000
_cell.length_c   1.000
_cell.angle_alpha   90.00
_cell.angle_beta   90.00
_cell.angle_gamma   90.00
#
_symmetry.space_group_name_H-M   'P 1'
#
loop_
_entity.id
_entity.type
_entity.pdbx_description
1 polymer ?
#
loop_
_entity_poly.entity_id
_entity_poly.type
_entity_poly.pdbx_seq_one_letter_code
_entity_poly.pdbx_strand_id
1 'polypeptide(L)'
;MKRQPSVRGALLVFLGYLTVIVIVNRIAAADFDFGDVAASADNTRDGVVIPVLASSIYLTVVTSLLGWWRPALFEPKQRPKVPTWMRAIPVLGVLVSVINIVRSEHRGDFTTTHWMWIIIGFLLVGYSEELMTRGLLVTGFRSAMPEIRVMYISALLFGVMHGLNIFFGQAVGTTIVQVIGTIPMGILFYLLRRVSGGLILP
;
A
#
# COMPACT_ATOMS: atom_id res chain seq x y z
N MET A 1 -2.86 -15.93 -18.69
CA MET A 1 -2.08 -15.98 -17.44
C MET A 1 -0.90 -16.92 -17.67
N LYS A 2 0.28 -16.64 -17.11
CA LYS A 2 1.48 -17.47 -17.34
C LYS A 2 1.69 -18.53 -16.25
N ARG A 3 1.25 -18.24 -15.01
CA ARG A 3 1.22 -19.19 -13.90
C ARG A 3 -0.15 -19.19 -13.20
N GLN A 4 -0.56 -20.33 -12.67
CA GLN A 4 -1.79 -20.42 -11.88
C GLN A 4 -1.64 -19.70 -10.52
N PRO A 5 -2.65 -18.97 -10.05
CA PRO A 5 -2.65 -18.34 -8.73
C PRO A 5 -2.53 -19.39 -7.63
N SER A 6 -1.73 -19.06 -6.61
CA SER A 6 -1.60 -19.89 -5.42
C SER A 6 -1.32 -19.04 -4.20
N VAL A 7 -1.76 -19.53 -3.04
CA VAL A 7 -1.45 -18.94 -1.73
C VAL A 7 0.06 -18.78 -1.54
N ARG A 8 0.83 -19.85 -1.81
CA ARG A 8 2.29 -19.85 -1.69
C ARG A 8 2.91 -18.80 -2.61
N GLY A 9 2.47 -18.72 -3.87
CA GLY A 9 2.96 -17.73 -4.81
C GLY A 9 2.75 -16.30 -4.30
N ALA A 10 1.53 -15.97 -3.85
CA ALA A 10 1.24 -14.65 -3.32
C ALA A 10 2.03 -14.29 -2.05
N LEU A 11 2.22 -15.25 -1.13
CA LEU A 11 3.06 -15.04 0.06
C LEU A 11 4.53 -14.83 -0.30
N LEU A 12 5.07 -15.56 -1.29
CA LEU A 12 6.44 -15.34 -1.74
C LEU A 12 6.63 -13.95 -2.37
N VAL A 13 5.64 -13.47 -3.15
CA VAL A 13 5.69 -12.11 -3.68
C VAL A 13 5.59 -11.08 -2.57
N PHE A 14 4.73 -11.31 -1.58
CA PHE A 14 4.61 -10.44 -0.40
C PHE A 14 5.95 -10.34 0.35
N LEU A 15 6.58 -11.48 0.66
CA LEU A 15 7.88 -11.49 1.33
C LEU A 15 8.98 -10.83 0.49
N GLY A 16 8.97 -11.05 -0.83
CA GLY A 16 9.89 -10.36 -1.75
C GLY A 16 9.68 -8.85 -1.75
N TYR A 17 8.44 -8.37 -1.76
CA TYR A 17 8.08 -6.96 -1.63
C TYR A 17 8.62 -6.36 -0.32
N LEU A 18 8.40 -7.03 0.81
CA LEU A 18 8.93 -6.61 2.12
C LEU A 18 10.47 -6.62 2.16
N THR A 19 11.10 -7.57 1.47
CA THR A 19 12.56 -7.67 1.43
C THR A 19 13.15 -6.54 0.60
N VAL A 20 12.58 -6.25 -0.57
CA VAL A 20 13.04 -5.14 -1.44
C VAL A 20 12.92 -3.82 -0.70
N ILE A 21 11.77 -3.53 -0.07
CA ILE A 21 11.58 -2.26 0.62
C ILE A 21 12.58 -2.09 1.77
N VAL A 22 12.82 -3.14 2.56
CA VAL A 22 13.77 -3.09 3.69
C VAL A 22 15.19 -2.88 3.21
N ILE A 23 15.65 -3.67 2.23
CA ILE A 23 17.03 -3.58 1.73
C ILE A 23 17.27 -2.20 1.11
N VAL A 24 16.37 -1.74 0.25
CA VAL A 24 16.54 -0.46 -0.44
C VAL A 24 16.46 0.71 0.55
N ASN A 25 15.55 0.67 1.53
CA ASN A 25 15.49 1.70 2.58
C ASN A 25 16.78 1.73 3.41
N ARG A 26 17.34 0.58 3.80
CA ARG A 26 18.60 0.53 4.55
C ARG A 26 19.80 1.09 3.79
N ILE A 27 19.78 1.05 2.46
CA ILE A 27 20.84 1.59 1.62
C ILE A 27 20.61 3.09 1.38
N ALA A 28 19.38 3.46 0.99
CA ALA A 28 19.07 4.83 0.59
C ALA A 28 18.94 5.80 1.77
N ALA A 29 18.40 5.34 2.91
CA ALA A 29 18.18 6.14 4.12
C ALA A 29 19.12 5.73 5.26
N ALA A 30 20.37 5.40 4.93
CA ALA A 30 21.36 5.00 5.92
C ALA A 30 21.76 6.14 6.89
N ASP A 31 21.59 7.39 6.44
CA ASP A 31 22.12 8.58 7.12
C ASP A 31 21.10 9.30 8.02
N PHE A 32 19.84 8.84 8.09
CA PHE A 32 18.81 9.45 8.92
C PHE A 32 17.75 8.45 9.39
N ASP A 33 17.08 8.78 10.50
CA ASP A 33 15.98 7.97 11.03
C ASP A 33 14.66 8.30 10.35
N PHE A 34 13.74 7.33 10.24
CA PHE A 34 12.43 7.54 9.62
C PHE A 34 11.58 8.63 10.31
N GLY A 35 11.86 8.96 11.58
CA GLY A 35 11.24 10.11 12.26
C GLY A 35 11.54 11.45 11.58
N ASP A 36 12.69 11.56 10.92
CA ASP A 36 13.16 12.77 10.23
C ASP A 36 12.84 12.74 8.73
N VAL A 37 12.00 11.81 8.27
CA VAL A 37 11.71 11.64 6.85
C VAL A 37 11.11 12.89 6.21
N ALA A 38 10.32 13.65 7.00
CA ALA A 38 9.69 14.90 6.58
C ALA A 38 10.54 16.14 6.87
N ALA A 39 11.76 15.99 7.40
CA ALA A 39 12.62 17.12 7.73
C ALA A 39 13.22 17.80 6.48
N SER A 40 13.38 17.06 5.38
CA SER A 40 13.93 17.59 4.14
C SER A 40 13.38 16.86 2.90
N ALA A 41 13.50 17.51 1.74
CA ALA A 41 13.12 16.90 0.46
C ALA A 41 13.97 15.66 0.13
N ASP A 42 15.27 15.69 0.47
CA ASP A 42 16.18 14.56 0.24
C ASP A 42 15.82 13.38 1.16
N ASN A 43 15.51 13.63 2.44
CA ASN A 43 15.06 12.58 3.36
C ASN A 43 13.76 11.93 2.87
N THR A 44 12.80 12.71 2.37
CA THR A 44 11.56 12.16 1.80
C THR A 44 11.84 11.33 0.55
N ARG A 45 12.74 11.81 -0.34
CA ARG A 45 13.14 11.06 -1.53
C ARG A 45 13.78 9.72 -1.15
N ASP A 46 14.75 9.76 -0.25
CA ASP A 46 15.63 8.62 0.02
C ASP A 46 14.97 7.61 0.98
N GLY A 47 14.16 8.09 1.92
CA GLY A 47 13.45 7.26 2.90
C GLY A 47 12.13 6.68 2.41
N VAL A 48 11.42 7.36 1.51
CA VAL A 48 10.11 6.93 1.02
C VAL A 48 10.12 6.63 -0.47
N VAL A 49 10.49 7.61 -1.31
CA VAL A 49 10.28 7.49 -2.75
C VAL A 49 11.14 6.38 -3.36
N ILE A 50 12.44 6.35 -3.07
CA ILE A 50 13.37 5.36 -3.65
C ILE A 50 12.99 3.92 -3.25
N PRO A 51 12.77 3.59 -1.95
CA PRO A 51 12.40 2.24 -1.54
C PRO A 51 11.06 1.77 -2.12
N VAL A 52 10.06 2.66 -2.14
CA VAL A 52 8.72 2.33 -2.66
C VAL A 52 8.74 2.24 -4.18
N LEU A 53 9.53 3.06 -4.89
CA LEU A 53 9.73 2.96 -6.33
C LEU A 53 10.34 1.59 -6.69
N ALA A 54 11.42 1.19 -6.01
CA ALA A 54 12.04 -0.11 -6.24
C ALA A 54 11.07 -1.27 -6.00
N SER A 55 10.27 -1.17 -4.94
CA SER A 55 9.24 -2.15 -4.61
C SER A 55 8.10 -2.18 -5.63
N SER A 56 7.70 -1.01 -6.14
CA SER A 56 6.70 -0.87 -7.22
C SER A 56 7.19 -1.50 -8.53
N ILE A 57 8.45 -1.29 -8.88
CA ILE A 57 9.09 -1.94 -10.05
C ILE A 57 9.08 -3.46 -9.85
N TYR A 58 9.52 -3.94 -8.69
CA TYR A 58 9.49 -5.36 -8.34
C TYR A 58 8.08 -5.96 -8.53
N LEU A 59 7.06 -5.33 -7.96
CA LEU A 59 5.68 -5.79 -8.08
C LEU A 59 5.20 -5.79 -9.54
N THR A 60 5.52 -4.74 -10.31
CA THR A 60 5.17 -4.63 -11.73
C THR A 60 5.76 -5.79 -12.54
N VAL A 61 7.06 -6.03 -12.35
CA VAL A 61 7.81 -7.09 -13.04
C VAL A 61 7.24 -8.45 -12.66
N VAL A 62 7.11 -8.76 -11.37
CA VAL A 62 6.60 -10.05 -10.90
C VAL A 62 5.16 -10.29 -11.36
N THR A 63 4.29 -9.28 -11.28
CA THR A 63 2.90 -9.38 -11.77
C THR A 63 2.86 -9.70 -13.26
N SER A 64 3.75 -9.10 -14.05
CA SER A 64 3.89 -9.33 -15.48
C SER A 64 4.45 -10.72 -15.81
N LEU A 65 5.42 -11.20 -15.04
CA LEU A 65 6.00 -12.53 -15.18
C LEU A 65 5.00 -13.63 -14.83
N LEU A 66 4.20 -13.44 -13.77
CA LEU A 66 3.12 -14.35 -13.39
C LEU A 66 1.91 -14.26 -14.35
N GLY A 67 1.74 -13.10 -14.99
CA GLY A 67 0.60 -12.79 -15.84
C GLY A 67 -0.70 -12.64 -15.04
N TRP A 68 -0.61 -12.08 -13.83
CA TRP A 68 -1.73 -11.93 -12.88
C TRP A 68 -2.42 -10.56 -12.95
N TRP A 69 -2.09 -9.72 -13.93
CA TRP A 69 -2.70 -8.39 -14.09
C TRP A 69 -4.23 -8.41 -14.07
N ARG A 70 -4.85 -9.27 -14.86
CA ARG A 70 -6.32 -9.33 -14.94
C ARG A 70 -6.99 -9.66 -13.59
N PRO A 71 -6.65 -10.78 -12.90
CA PRO A 71 -7.26 -11.08 -11.61
C PRO A 71 -6.86 -10.11 -10.49
N ALA A 72 -5.68 -9.47 -10.57
CA ALA A 72 -5.28 -8.44 -9.62
C ALA A 72 -6.13 -7.17 -9.80
N LEU A 73 -6.28 -6.69 -11.03
CA LEU A 73 -6.90 -5.41 -11.34
C LEU A 73 -8.42 -5.44 -11.35
N PHE A 74 -9.06 -6.56 -11.68
CA PHE A 74 -10.50 -6.61 -11.93
C PHE A 74 -11.21 -7.68 -11.10
N GLU A 75 -12.37 -7.32 -10.59
CA GLU A 75 -13.31 -8.26 -9.98
C GLU A 75 -14.07 -9.08 -11.04
N PRO A 76 -14.46 -10.32 -10.74
CA PRO A 76 -15.39 -11.07 -11.59
C PRO A 76 -16.70 -10.32 -11.82
N LYS A 77 -17.33 -10.54 -12.98
CA LYS A 77 -18.62 -9.92 -13.35
C LYS A 77 -19.72 -10.23 -12.33
N GLN A 78 -19.71 -11.43 -11.79
CA GLN A 78 -20.64 -11.88 -10.74
C GLN A 78 -19.93 -11.71 -9.39
N ARG A 79 -20.15 -10.57 -8.75
CA ARG A 79 -19.65 -10.27 -7.41
C ARG A 79 -20.82 -9.89 -6.50
N PRO A 80 -20.81 -10.33 -5.23
CA PRO A 80 -21.76 -9.80 -4.24
C PRO A 80 -21.66 -8.27 -4.21
N LYS A 81 -22.81 -7.62 -4.37
CA LYS A 81 -22.92 -6.16 -4.40
C LYS A 81 -22.70 -5.62 -2.98
N VAL A 82 -21.78 -4.68 -2.87
CA VAL A 82 -21.51 -3.94 -1.63
C VAL A 82 -22.15 -2.54 -1.78
N PRO A 83 -22.66 -1.92 -0.70
CA PRO A 83 -23.31 -0.62 -0.78
C PRO A 83 -22.41 0.46 -1.41
N THR A 84 -22.94 1.18 -2.39
CA THR A 84 -22.19 2.20 -3.14
C THR A 84 -21.78 3.41 -2.32
N TRP A 85 -22.47 3.68 -1.19
CA TRP A 85 -22.13 4.77 -0.27
C TRP A 85 -20.72 4.62 0.32
N MET A 86 -20.16 3.41 0.37
CA MET A 86 -18.81 3.17 0.87
C MET A 86 -17.74 3.95 0.09
N ARG A 87 -18.01 4.30 -1.18
CA ARG A 87 -17.14 5.18 -2.00
C ARG A 87 -16.92 6.56 -1.38
N ALA A 88 -17.85 7.03 -0.55
CA ALA A 88 -17.69 8.29 0.14
C ALA A 88 -16.53 8.26 1.15
N ILE A 89 -16.19 7.11 1.72
CA ILE A 89 -15.17 7.01 2.78
C ILE A 89 -13.77 7.46 2.29
N PRO A 90 -13.21 6.92 1.19
CA PRO A 90 -11.90 7.39 0.70
C PRO A 90 -11.96 8.84 0.23
N VAL A 91 -13.09 9.28 -0.35
CA VAL A 91 -13.29 10.68 -0.76
C VAL A 91 -13.24 11.62 0.45
N LEU A 92 -13.95 11.28 1.53
CA LEU A 92 -13.92 12.03 2.78
C LEU A 92 -12.53 12.03 3.42
N GLY A 93 -11.82 10.89 3.37
CA GLY A 93 -10.43 10.80 3.83
C GLY A 93 -9.51 11.78 3.10
N VAL A 94 -9.57 11.80 1.77
CA VAL A 94 -8.80 12.77 0.95
C VAL A 94 -9.19 14.21 1.27
N LEU A 95 -10.49 14.50 1.40
CA LEU A 95 -10.97 15.83 1.74
C LEU A 95 -10.44 16.29 3.11
N VAL A 96 -10.47 15.42 4.13
CA VAL A 96 -9.92 15.72 5.46
C VAL A 96 -8.42 15.96 5.37
N SER A 97 -7.67 15.13 4.65
CA SER A 97 -6.23 15.32 4.44
C SER A 97 -5.91 16.66 3.77
N VAL A 98 -6.66 17.05 2.73
CA VAL A 98 -6.49 18.33 2.04
C VAL A 98 -6.80 19.50 2.96
N ILE A 99 -7.91 19.43 3.71
CA ILE A 99 -8.28 20.46 4.70
C ILE A 99 -7.17 20.61 5.75
N ASN A 100 -6.62 19.50 6.25
CA ASN A 100 -5.53 19.54 7.23
C ASN A 100 -4.26 20.19 6.65
N ILE A 101 -3.91 19.90 5.39
CA ILE A 101 -2.77 20.54 4.71
C ILE A 101 -3.01 22.05 4.56
N VAL A 102 -4.18 22.46 4.07
CA VAL A 102 -4.51 23.88 3.86
C VAL A 102 -4.50 24.67 5.17
N ARG A 103 -4.96 24.04 6.27
CA ARG A 103 -5.00 24.66 7.60
C ARG A 103 -3.68 24.58 8.35
N SER A 104 -2.72 23.79 7.90
CA SER A 104 -1.42 23.67 8.54
C SER A 104 -0.64 24.98 8.47
N GLU A 105 -0.13 25.43 9.62
CA GLU A 105 0.77 26.57 9.72
C GLU A 105 2.13 26.29 9.06
N HIS A 106 2.54 25.02 9.03
CA HIS A 106 3.81 24.54 8.48
C HIS A 106 3.78 24.31 6.96
N ARG A 107 2.66 24.59 6.27
CA ARG A 107 2.55 24.34 4.83
C ARG A 107 3.57 25.12 3.99
N GLY A 108 4.05 26.25 4.51
CA GLY A 108 5.05 27.12 3.88
C GLY A 108 6.48 26.60 4.03
N ASP A 109 6.72 25.63 4.92
CA ASP A 109 8.06 25.11 5.22
C ASP A 109 8.56 24.16 4.11
N PHE A 110 7.64 23.69 3.26
CA PHE A 110 7.90 22.71 2.22
C PHE A 110 8.25 23.40 0.90
N THR A 111 9.45 23.14 0.40
CA THR A 111 9.87 23.59 -0.94
C THR A 111 9.06 22.90 -2.04
N THR A 112 9.04 23.45 -3.26
CA THR A 112 8.39 22.82 -4.42
C THR A 112 8.92 21.39 -4.66
N THR A 113 10.22 21.18 -4.51
CA THR A 113 10.85 19.86 -4.64
C THR A 113 10.36 18.89 -3.56
N HIS A 114 10.18 19.36 -2.33
CA HIS A 114 9.66 18.54 -1.24
C HIS A 114 8.22 18.08 -1.56
N TRP A 115 7.34 19.02 -1.97
CA TRP A 115 5.98 18.68 -2.39
C TRP A 115 5.93 17.69 -3.56
N MET A 116 6.83 17.84 -4.54
CA MET A 116 6.95 16.90 -5.65
C MET A 116 7.24 15.48 -5.13
N TRP A 117 8.19 15.31 -4.22
CA TRP A 117 8.51 14.00 -3.66
C TRP A 117 7.38 13.42 -2.81
N ILE A 118 6.69 14.24 -2.02
CA ILE A 118 5.51 13.81 -1.26
C ILE A 118 4.43 13.24 -2.20
N ILE A 119 4.12 13.94 -3.29
CA ILE A 119 3.10 13.51 -4.24
C ILE A 119 3.52 12.21 -4.95
N ILE A 120 4.76 12.14 -5.41
CA ILE A 120 5.29 10.92 -6.06
C ILE A 120 5.26 9.75 -5.08
N GLY A 121 5.74 9.95 -3.85
CA GLY A 121 5.75 8.95 -2.79
C GLY A 121 4.33 8.46 -2.48
N PHE A 122 3.38 9.38 -2.31
CA PHE A 122 1.97 9.04 -2.06
C PHE A 122 1.37 8.16 -3.16
N LEU A 123 1.58 8.52 -4.43
CA LEU A 123 1.08 7.74 -5.57
C LEU A 123 1.74 6.36 -5.66
N LEU A 124 3.05 6.28 -5.45
CA LEU A 124 3.78 5.02 -5.47
C LEU A 124 3.38 4.10 -4.32
N VAL A 125 3.21 4.64 -3.11
CA VAL A 125 2.74 3.88 -1.94
C VAL A 125 1.35 3.31 -2.22
N GLY A 126 0.42 4.15 -2.68
CA GLY A 126 -0.93 3.71 -3.03
C GLY A 126 -0.92 2.61 -4.11
N TYR A 127 -0.12 2.80 -5.16
CA TYR A 127 0.06 1.79 -6.21
C TYR A 127 0.60 0.46 -5.65
N SER A 128 1.72 0.49 -4.92
CA SER A 128 2.38 -0.73 -4.45
C SER A 128 1.53 -1.48 -3.43
N GLU A 129 0.91 -0.76 -2.51
CA GLU A 129 0.09 -1.35 -1.45
C GLU A 129 -1.19 -1.97 -2.01
N GLU A 130 -1.90 -1.27 -2.90
CA GLU A 130 -3.10 -1.81 -3.54
C GLU A 130 -2.75 -3.02 -4.42
N LEU A 131 -1.71 -2.91 -5.26
CA LEU A 131 -1.31 -4.03 -6.12
C LEU A 131 -0.87 -5.25 -5.30
N MET A 132 -0.09 -5.06 -4.23
CA MET A 132 0.35 -6.17 -3.40
C MET A 132 -0.82 -6.79 -2.63
N THR A 133 -1.58 -5.98 -1.88
CA THR A 133 -2.50 -6.52 -0.87
C THR A 133 -3.90 -6.76 -1.38
N ARG A 134 -4.44 -5.90 -2.25
CA ARG A 134 -5.78 -6.05 -2.87
C ARG A 134 -5.70 -6.69 -4.25
N GLY A 135 -4.53 -6.66 -4.90
CA GLY A 135 -4.25 -7.35 -6.16
C GLY A 135 -3.73 -8.77 -5.96
N LEU A 136 -2.45 -8.91 -5.61
CA LEU A 136 -1.71 -10.18 -5.65
C LEU A 136 -2.04 -11.12 -4.49
N LEU A 137 -2.14 -10.62 -3.25
CA LEU A 137 -2.59 -11.43 -2.11
C LEU A 137 -4.00 -11.97 -2.34
N VAL A 138 -4.93 -11.11 -2.75
CA VAL A 138 -6.30 -11.52 -3.07
C VAL A 138 -6.33 -12.53 -4.22
N THR A 139 -5.56 -12.29 -5.28
CA THR A 139 -5.44 -13.22 -6.42
C THR A 139 -4.97 -14.60 -5.96
N GLY A 140 -3.94 -14.69 -5.13
CA GLY A 140 -3.42 -15.96 -4.63
C GLY A 140 -4.33 -16.63 -3.60
N PHE A 141 -4.90 -15.89 -2.66
CA PHE A 141 -5.74 -16.47 -1.61
C PHE A 141 -7.09 -16.98 -2.13
N ARG A 142 -7.69 -16.30 -3.12
CA ARG A 142 -8.91 -16.79 -3.78
C ARG A 142 -8.72 -18.14 -4.49
N SER A 143 -7.49 -18.58 -4.71
CA SER A 143 -7.24 -19.90 -5.30
C SER A 143 -7.53 -21.07 -4.34
N ALA A 144 -7.64 -20.82 -3.04
CA ALA A 144 -7.72 -21.89 -2.04
C ALA A 144 -8.57 -21.55 -0.80
N MET A 145 -9.12 -20.34 -0.69
CA MET A 145 -9.81 -19.88 0.51
C MET A 145 -11.15 -19.22 0.19
N PRO A 146 -12.15 -19.34 1.08
CA PRO A 146 -13.39 -18.60 0.96
C PRO A 146 -13.16 -17.10 1.13
N GLU A 147 -14.01 -16.29 0.49
CA GLU A 147 -13.85 -14.84 0.35
C GLU A 147 -13.67 -14.10 1.69
N ILE A 148 -14.39 -14.52 2.73
CA ILE A 148 -14.29 -13.88 4.04
C ILE A 148 -12.87 -14.01 4.64
N ARG A 149 -12.22 -15.17 4.44
CA ARG A 149 -10.83 -15.38 4.90
C ARG A 149 -9.87 -14.57 4.05
N VAL A 150 -10.10 -14.48 2.74
CA VAL A 150 -9.29 -13.64 1.84
C VAL A 150 -9.29 -12.19 2.32
N MET A 151 -10.46 -11.64 2.64
CA MET A 151 -10.61 -10.28 3.15
C MET A 151 -9.82 -10.07 4.45
N TYR A 152 -10.07 -10.90 5.47
CA TYR A 152 -9.41 -10.70 6.77
C TYR A 152 -7.90 -10.96 6.73
N ILE A 153 -7.43 -11.98 6.01
CA ILE A 153 -5.99 -12.30 5.96
C ILE A 153 -5.23 -11.25 5.14
N SER A 154 -5.78 -10.79 4.01
CA SER A 154 -5.14 -9.71 3.25
C SER A 154 -5.10 -8.39 4.03
N ALA A 155 -6.16 -8.06 4.78
CA ALA A 155 -6.20 -6.90 5.67
C ALA A 155 -5.22 -7.04 6.86
N LEU A 156 -5.11 -8.24 7.44
CA LEU A 156 -4.13 -8.51 8.49
C LEU A 156 -2.70 -8.33 7.97
N LEU A 157 -2.38 -8.88 6.80
CA LEU A 157 -1.05 -8.73 6.19
C LEU A 157 -0.75 -7.28 5.80
N PHE A 158 -1.77 -6.52 5.38
CA PHE A 158 -1.66 -5.06 5.18
C PHE A 158 -1.31 -4.34 6.49
N GLY A 159 -1.92 -4.72 7.61
CA GLY A 159 -1.51 -4.20 8.92
C GLY A 159 -0.07 -4.59 9.27
N VAL A 160 0.24 -5.89 9.21
CA VAL A 160 1.53 -6.44 9.64
C VAL A 160 2.72 -5.86 8.85
N MET A 161 2.57 -5.57 7.55
CA MET A 161 3.68 -4.95 6.78
C MET A 161 4.11 -3.58 7.32
N HIS A 162 3.22 -2.84 7.99
CA HIS A 162 3.58 -1.57 8.63
C HIS A 162 4.45 -1.75 9.87
N GLY A 163 4.50 -2.96 10.43
CA GLY A 163 5.45 -3.33 11.49
C GLY A 163 6.91 -3.11 11.07
N LEU A 164 7.19 -3.09 9.76
CA LEU A 164 8.54 -2.80 9.25
C LEU A 164 9.05 -1.40 9.62
N ASN A 165 8.16 -0.45 9.90
CA ASN A 165 8.55 0.92 10.25
C ASN A 165 9.39 0.99 11.53
N ILE A 166 9.29 -0.01 12.42
CA ILE A 166 10.20 -0.13 13.58
C ILE A 166 11.65 -0.29 13.10
N PHE A 167 11.89 -1.08 12.06
CA PHE A 167 13.23 -1.23 11.50
C PHE A 167 13.71 0.04 10.82
N PHE A 168 12.81 0.91 10.37
CA PHE A 168 13.16 2.20 9.77
C PHE A 168 13.39 3.29 10.83
N GLY A 169 13.15 3.03 12.11
CA GLY A 169 13.37 3.99 13.21
C GLY A 169 12.09 4.63 13.76
N GLN A 170 10.91 4.21 13.30
CA GLN A 170 9.65 4.66 13.89
C GLN A 170 9.47 4.09 15.32
N ALA A 171 8.96 4.92 16.23
CA ALA A 171 8.65 4.48 17.59
C ALA A 171 7.72 3.27 17.62
N VAL A 172 7.98 2.32 18.52
CA VAL A 172 7.22 1.06 18.63
C VAL A 172 5.74 1.32 18.92
N GLY A 173 5.43 2.22 19.87
CA GLY A 173 4.05 2.57 20.20
C GLY A 173 3.27 3.12 19.01
N THR A 174 3.85 4.07 18.27
CA THR A 174 3.28 4.62 17.02
C THR A 174 3.06 3.52 15.98
N THR A 175 4.01 2.61 15.84
CA THR A 175 3.90 1.50 14.88
C THR A 175 2.80 0.52 15.26
N ILE A 176 2.63 0.18 16.54
CA ILE A 176 1.53 -0.68 16.99
C ILE A 176 0.18 -0.05 16.66
N VAL A 177 0.02 1.25 16.94
CA VAL A 177 -1.21 2.00 16.60
C VAL A 177 -1.44 1.97 15.09
N GLN A 178 -0.39 2.15 14.28
CA GLN A 178 -0.48 2.08 12.82
C GLN A 178 -0.89 0.68 12.34
N VAL A 179 -0.28 -0.38 12.85
CA VAL A 179 -0.62 -1.78 12.50
C VAL A 179 -2.09 -2.07 12.83
N ILE A 180 -2.54 -1.74 14.04
CA ILE A 180 -3.92 -1.99 14.47
C ILE A 180 -4.90 -1.13 13.65
N GLY A 181 -4.57 0.14 13.41
CA GLY A 181 -5.42 1.08 12.68
C GLY A 181 -5.53 0.78 11.18
N THR A 182 -4.49 0.19 10.57
CA THR A 182 -4.49 -0.12 9.13
C THR A 182 -5.23 -1.41 8.80
N ILE A 183 -5.39 -2.36 9.73
CA ILE A 183 -6.20 -3.57 9.52
C ILE A 183 -7.65 -3.25 9.10
N PRO A 184 -8.45 -2.45 9.85
CA PRO A 184 -9.80 -2.10 9.44
C PRO A 184 -9.82 -1.29 8.13
N MET A 185 -8.78 -0.48 7.87
CA MET A 185 -8.62 0.20 6.57
C MET A 185 -8.40 -0.80 5.43
N GLY A 186 -7.64 -1.89 5.65
CA GLY A 186 -7.48 -2.96 4.68
C GLY A 186 -8.80 -3.67 4.35
N ILE A 187 -9.67 -3.87 5.35
CA ILE A 187 -11.03 -4.38 5.13
C ILE A 187 -11.85 -3.40 4.29
N LEU A 188 -11.79 -2.11 4.64
CA LEU A 188 -12.48 -1.06 3.88
C LEU A 188 -12.00 -1.01 2.42
N PHE A 189 -10.69 -1.02 2.16
CA PHE A 189 -10.14 -1.02 0.80
C PHE A 189 -10.53 -2.27 0.02
N TYR A 190 -10.58 -3.42 0.68
CA TYR A 190 -11.12 -4.65 0.08
C TYR A 190 -12.59 -4.48 -0.34
N LEU A 191 -13.43 -3.91 0.52
CA LEU A 191 -14.84 -3.65 0.21
C LEU A 191 -14.97 -2.60 -0.92
N LEU A 192 -14.13 -1.59 -0.95
CA LEU A 192 -14.09 -0.59 -2.02
C LEU A 192 -13.75 -1.22 -3.36
N ARG A 193 -12.76 -2.12 -3.43
CA ARG A 193 -12.47 -2.93 -4.62
C ARG A 193 -13.70 -3.69 -5.11
N ARG A 194 -14.52 -4.21 -4.19
CA ARG A 194 -15.76 -4.91 -4.50
C ARG A 194 -16.87 -3.98 -4.99
N VAL A 195 -16.91 -2.74 -4.53
CA VAL A 195 -17.84 -1.71 -5.05
C VAL A 195 -17.41 -1.28 -6.45
N SER A 196 -16.16 -0.86 -6.61
CA SER A 196 -15.59 -0.35 -7.87
C SER A 196 -15.53 -1.40 -8.97
N GLY A 197 -15.24 -2.64 -8.59
CA GLY A 197 -14.97 -3.73 -9.52
C GLY A 197 -13.52 -3.86 -9.95
N GLY A 198 -12.61 -3.16 -9.30
CA GLY A 198 -11.19 -3.24 -9.60
C GLY A 198 -10.35 -2.25 -8.80
N LEU A 199 -9.08 -2.13 -9.18
CA LEU A 199 -8.11 -1.25 -8.52
C LEU A 199 -7.91 0.10 -9.22
N ILE A 200 -8.44 0.29 -10.43
CA ILE A 200 -8.12 1.44 -11.30
C ILE A 200 -8.98 2.67 -10.98
N LEU A 201 -10.16 2.50 -10.37
CA LEU A 201 -11.11 3.58 -10.03
C LEU A 201 -11.92 3.20 -8.78
N PRO A 202 -12.52 4.17 -8.05
CA PRO A 202 -13.47 3.91 -6.96
C PRO A 202 -14.83 3.35 -7.42
#